data_AF-A0A9E3CBR4-F1
#
_entry.id   AF-A0A9E3CBR4-F1
#
_cell.length_a   1.000
_cell.length_b   1.000
_cell.length_c   1.000
_cell.angle_alpha   90.00
_cell.angle_beta   90.00
_cell.angle_gamma   90.00
#
_symmetry.space_group_name_H-M   'P 1'
#
loop_
_entity.id
_entity.type
_entity.pdbx_description
1 polymer ?
#
loop_
_entity_poly.entity_id
_entity_poly.type
_entity_poly.pdbx_seq_one_letter_code
_entity_poly.pdbx_strand_id
1 'polypeptide(L)'
;MTTEYTQASAGRLAQSDGEAIHHIVARFVAAWNDGDSAAIAALFAEEADFINVLGAHDRGRASIEASHRFIFDTIYRGSRNRYTVETIRFIRPDVAVAFLRAHLTFHAGERTGEIHARPTMVLAKEGADWRIVVFQNTKIAAPEARSGADL
;
A
#
# COMPACT_ATOMS: atom_id res chain seq x y z
N MET A 1 -29.41 29.11 -6.89
CA MET A 1 -29.45 28.01 -5.90
C MET A 1 -28.72 26.72 -6.34
N THR A 2 -28.23 26.60 -7.58
CA THR A 2 -27.73 25.32 -8.11
C THR A 2 -26.23 25.08 -7.92
N THR A 3 -25.41 26.13 -7.89
CA THR A 3 -23.93 26.00 -7.89
C THR A 3 -23.36 25.53 -6.55
N GLU A 4 -23.87 26.02 -5.43
CA GLU A 4 -23.39 25.65 -4.09
C GLU A 4 -23.69 24.18 -3.73
N TYR A 5 -24.82 23.64 -4.22
CA TYR A 5 -25.20 22.24 -3.96
C TYR A 5 -24.30 21.25 -4.70
N THR A 6 -23.92 21.55 -5.95
CA THR A 6 -23.00 20.72 -6.75
C THR A 6 -21.59 20.72 -6.17
N GLN A 7 -21.11 21.86 -5.66
CA GLN A 7 -19.78 21.95 -5.06
C GLN A 7 -19.72 21.25 -3.69
N ALA A 8 -20.77 21.40 -2.87
CA ALA A 8 -20.86 20.72 -1.58
C ALA A 8 -21.02 19.19 -1.70
N SER A 9 -21.72 18.70 -2.73
CA SER A 9 -21.85 17.26 -2.99
C SER A 9 -20.55 16.65 -3.51
N ALA A 10 -19.85 17.33 -4.42
CA ALA A 10 -18.53 16.90 -4.89
C ALA A 10 -17.49 16.85 -3.74
N GLY A 11 -17.50 17.82 -2.84
CA GLY A 11 -16.63 17.84 -1.66
C GLY A 11 -16.89 16.69 -0.70
N ARG A 12 -18.16 16.32 -0.47
CA ARG A 12 -18.54 15.17 0.37
C ARG A 12 -18.13 13.83 -0.26
N LEU A 13 -18.30 13.67 -1.57
CA LEU A 13 -17.88 12.46 -2.28
C LEU A 13 -16.37 12.26 -2.18
N ALA A 14 -15.59 13.31 -2.45
CA ALA A 14 -14.12 13.26 -2.32
C ALA A 14 -13.66 12.93 -0.89
N GLN A 15 -14.37 13.42 0.14
CA GLN A 15 -14.10 13.06 1.53
C GLN A 15 -14.39 11.58 1.80
N SER A 16 -15.56 11.08 1.39
CA SER A 16 -15.93 9.67 1.57
C SER A 16 -15.00 8.70 0.81
N ASP A 17 -14.55 9.11 -0.39
CA ASP A 17 -13.59 8.34 -1.17
C ASP A 17 -12.20 8.36 -0.53
N GLY A 18 -11.80 9.49 0.06
CA GLY A 18 -10.56 9.58 0.84
C GLY A 18 -10.57 8.64 2.04
N GLU A 19 -11.67 8.59 2.78
CA GLU A 19 -11.88 7.66 3.89
C GLU A 19 -11.85 6.20 3.44
N ALA A 20 -12.45 5.87 2.29
CA ALA A 20 -12.39 4.53 1.72
C ALA A 20 -10.95 4.10 1.39
N ILE A 21 -10.14 4.99 0.84
CA ILE A 21 -8.72 4.73 0.56
C ILE A 21 -7.93 4.53 1.86
N HIS A 22 -8.18 5.36 2.89
CA HIS A 22 -7.60 5.15 4.22
C HIS A 22 -7.97 3.78 4.81
N HIS A 23 -9.22 3.34 4.61
CA HIS A 23 -9.67 2.03 5.05
C HIS A 23 -8.95 0.90 4.33
N ILE A 24 -8.71 1.00 3.01
CA ILE A 24 -7.92 0.02 2.26
C ILE A 24 -6.51 -0.09 2.83
N VAL A 25 -5.84 1.03 3.11
CA VAL A 25 -4.50 1.03 3.73
C VAL A 25 -4.51 0.35 5.10
N ALA A 26 -5.51 0.66 5.93
CA ALA A 26 -5.65 0.03 7.25
C ALA A 26 -5.90 -1.48 7.15
N ARG A 27 -6.76 -1.91 6.21
CA ARG A 27 -7.03 -3.33 5.95
C ARG A 27 -5.81 -4.06 5.41
N PHE A 28 -5.00 -3.43 4.57
CA PHE A 28 -3.73 -3.99 4.10
C PHE A 28 -2.79 -4.26 5.28
N VAL A 29 -2.63 -3.27 6.18
CA VAL A 29 -1.79 -3.42 7.38
C VAL A 29 -2.32 -4.51 8.30
N ALA A 30 -3.64 -4.57 8.54
CA ALA A 30 -4.25 -5.61 9.36
C ALA A 30 -4.01 -7.01 8.77
N ALA A 31 -4.32 -7.20 7.48
CA ALA A 31 -4.13 -8.48 6.80
C ALA A 31 -2.65 -8.93 6.80
N TRP A 32 -1.70 -8.01 6.61
CA TRP A 32 -0.28 -8.31 6.77
C TRP A 32 0.04 -8.81 8.18
N ASN A 33 -0.43 -8.08 9.19
CA ASN A 33 -0.16 -8.33 10.59
C ASN A 33 -0.80 -9.62 11.11
N ASP A 34 -1.83 -10.11 10.43
CA ASP A 34 -2.49 -11.39 10.68
C ASP A 34 -1.92 -12.53 9.81
N GLY A 35 -1.01 -12.23 8.87
CA GLY A 35 -0.49 -13.20 7.91
C GLY A 35 -1.53 -13.68 6.89
N ASP A 36 -2.59 -12.90 6.67
CA ASP A 36 -3.73 -13.26 5.82
C ASP A 36 -3.50 -12.81 4.37
N SER A 37 -2.87 -13.70 3.60
CA SER A 37 -2.62 -13.47 2.16
C SER A 37 -3.90 -13.30 1.33
N ALA A 38 -5.01 -13.96 1.70
CA ALA A 38 -6.27 -13.85 0.98
C ALA A 38 -6.92 -12.49 1.22
N ALA A 39 -6.89 -11.99 2.46
CA ALA A 39 -7.35 -10.65 2.78
C ALA A 39 -6.49 -9.56 2.14
N ILE A 40 -5.17 -9.75 2.01
CA ILE A 40 -4.31 -8.86 1.21
C ILE A 40 -4.80 -8.85 -0.25
N ALA A 41 -4.90 -10.02 -0.88
CA ALA A 41 -5.24 -10.14 -2.29
C ALA A 41 -6.63 -9.55 -2.60
N ALA A 42 -7.60 -9.71 -1.70
CA ALA A 42 -8.94 -9.16 -1.86
C ALA A 42 -8.96 -7.62 -1.99
N LEU A 43 -7.93 -6.90 -1.57
CA LEU A 43 -7.83 -5.44 -1.72
C LEU A 43 -7.44 -5.00 -3.14
N PHE A 44 -6.92 -5.92 -3.94
CA PHE A 44 -6.46 -5.67 -5.30
C PHE A 44 -7.56 -5.91 -6.34
N ALA A 45 -7.50 -5.19 -7.45
CA ALA A 45 -8.25 -5.50 -8.67
C ALA A 45 -7.83 -6.88 -9.22
N GLU A 46 -8.67 -7.48 -10.07
CA GLU A 46 -8.42 -8.84 -10.59
C GLU A 46 -7.08 -8.93 -11.35
N GLU A 47 -6.79 -7.92 -12.17
CA GLU A 47 -5.59 -7.83 -13.03
C GLU A 47 -4.55 -6.85 -12.47
N ALA A 48 -4.49 -6.66 -11.15
CA ALA A 48 -3.60 -5.68 -10.54
C ALA A 48 -2.11 -6.03 -10.68
N ASP A 49 -1.25 -5.02 -10.66
CA ASP A 49 0.21 -5.17 -10.62
C ASP A 49 0.75 -4.94 -9.21
N PHE A 50 1.62 -5.84 -8.73
CA PHE A 50 2.34 -5.67 -7.46
C PHE A 50 3.84 -5.82 -7.67
N ILE A 51 4.60 -4.79 -7.32
CA ILE A 51 6.06 -4.78 -7.36
C ILE A 51 6.60 -4.65 -5.94
N ASN A 52 7.31 -5.68 -5.48
CA ASN A 52 7.87 -5.71 -4.14
C ASN A 52 9.20 -4.92 -4.04
N VAL A 53 9.74 -4.81 -2.81
CA VAL A 53 10.97 -4.05 -2.53
C VAL A 53 12.23 -4.57 -3.24
N LEU A 54 12.19 -5.78 -3.80
CA LEU A 54 13.27 -6.40 -4.60
C LEU A 54 13.02 -6.31 -6.10
N GLY A 55 11.90 -5.70 -6.53
CA GLY A 55 11.54 -5.57 -7.94
C GLY A 55 10.86 -6.78 -8.56
N ALA A 56 10.51 -7.82 -7.77
CA ALA A 56 9.69 -8.90 -8.29
C ALA A 56 8.29 -8.39 -8.59
N HIS A 57 7.74 -8.82 -9.73
CA HIS A 57 6.48 -8.31 -10.29
C HIS A 57 5.44 -9.43 -10.38
N ASP A 58 4.45 -9.37 -9.49
CA ASP A 58 3.26 -10.22 -9.53
C ASP A 58 2.16 -9.54 -10.34
N ARG A 59 1.53 -10.31 -11.23
CA ARG A 59 0.40 -9.86 -12.06
C ARG A 59 -0.86 -10.64 -11.70
N GLY A 60 -1.91 -9.92 -11.40
CA GLY A 60 -3.22 -10.44 -11.05
C GLY A 60 -3.32 -10.90 -9.59
N ARG A 61 -4.55 -10.85 -9.08
CA ARG A 61 -4.87 -11.11 -7.67
C ARG A 61 -4.36 -12.47 -7.17
N ALA A 62 -4.47 -13.52 -8.00
CA ALA A 62 -4.03 -14.86 -7.64
C ALA A 62 -2.50 -14.96 -7.45
N SER A 63 -1.71 -14.29 -8.29
CA SER A 63 -0.24 -14.27 -8.15
C SER A 63 0.17 -13.50 -6.89
N ILE A 64 -0.48 -12.37 -6.63
CA ILE A 64 -0.27 -11.55 -5.43
C ILE A 64 -0.57 -12.36 -4.17
N GLU A 65 -1.68 -13.10 -4.14
CA GLU A 65 -2.02 -13.96 -3.01
C GLU A 65 -0.94 -15.02 -2.78
N ALA A 66 -0.54 -15.73 -3.83
CA ALA A 66 0.44 -16.81 -3.75
C ALA A 66 1.80 -16.32 -3.23
N SER A 67 2.28 -15.16 -3.69
CA SER A 67 3.54 -14.58 -3.23
C SER A 67 3.47 -14.12 -1.77
N HIS A 68 2.36 -13.51 -1.35
CA HIS A 68 2.14 -13.12 0.05
C HIS A 68 2.02 -14.32 0.97
N ARG A 69 1.32 -15.38 0.55
CA ARG A 69 1.22 -16.64 1.30
C ARG A 69 2.62 -17.21 1.54
N PHE A 70 3.43 -17.30 0.48
CA PHE A 70 4.79 -17.81 0.58
C PHE A 70 5.63 -17.03 1.60
N ILE A 71 5.64 -15.69 1.55
CA ILE A 71 6.45 -14.89 2.49
C ILE A 71 5.90 -14.94 3.92
N PHE A 72 4.58 -14.99 4.12
CA PHE A 72 3.98 -15.15 5.45
C PHE A 72 4.22 -16.54 6.04
N ASP A 73 4.42 -17.55 5.21
CA ASP A 73 4.80 -18.88 5.66
C ASP A 73 6.31 -19.05 5.90
N THR A 74 7.11 -18.10 5.41
CA THR A 74 8.58 -18.17 5.44
C THR A 74 9.19 -16.93 6.08
N ILE A 75 9.81 -16.06 5.28
CA ILE A 75 10.70 -14.98 5.70
C ILE A 75 10.02 -13.88 6.52
N TYR A 76 8.70 -13.75 6.43
CA TYR A 76 7.90 -12.74 7.11
C TYR A 76 6.84 -13.33 8.04
N ARG A 77 6.97 -14.62 8.41
CA ARG A 77 6.13 -15.24 9.44
C ARG A 77 6.21 -14.44 10.74
N GLY A 78 5.06 -13.97 11.21
CA GLY A 78 4.96 -13.17 12.44
C GLY A 78 5.55 -11.75 12.35
N SER A 79 5.90 -11.28 11.15
CA SER A 79 6.33 -9.90 10.95
C SER A 79 5.20 -8.90 11.26
N ARG A 80 5.57 -7.67 11.59
CA ARG A 80 4.63 -6.57 11.84
C ARG A 80 4.93 -5.39 10.93
N ASN A 81 3.90 -4.88 10.28
CA ASN A 81 3.96 -3.72 9.42
C ASN A 81 3.15 -2.57 10.01
N ARG A 82 3.62 -1.36 9.74
CA ARG A 82 2.92 -0.11 10.04
C ARG A 82 3.05 0.82 8.87
N TYR A 83 1.92 1.29 8.33
CA TYR A 83 1.88 2.29 7.27
C TYR A 83 1.43 3.65 7.81
N THR A 84 2.06 4.71 7.33
CA THR A 84 1.58 6.09 7.44
C THR A 84 1.18 6.55 6.04
N VAL A 85 -0.03 7.07 5.89
CA VAL A 85 -0.46 7.75 4.66
C VAL A 85 0.19 9.14 4.66
N GLU A 86 1.12 9.39 3.74
CA GLU A 86 1.76 10.71 3.60
C GLU A 86 0.87 11.65 2.78
N THR A 87 0.27 11.16 1.70
CA THR A 87 -0.62 11.95 0.82
C THR A 87 -1.54 11.03 0.05
N ILE A 88 -2.80 11.45 -0.13
CA ILE A 88 -3.72 10.90 -1.12
C ILE A 88 -3.98 12.00 -2.15
N ARG A 89 -3.80 11.69 -3.44
CA ARG A 89 -4.06 12.60 -4.55
C ARG A 89 -5.03 11.97 -5.52
N PHE A 90 -6.22 12.55 -5.63
CA PHE A 90 -7.18 12.20 -6.69
C PHE A 90 -6.67 12.73 -8.03
N ILE A 91 -6.47 11.84 -8.99
CA ILE A 91 -6.13 12.17 -10.38
C ILE A 91 -7.42 12.42 -11.18
N ARG A 92 -8.46 11.64 -10.85
CA ARG A 92 -9.84 11.74 -11.32
C ARG A 92 -10.79 11.39 -10.17
N PRO A 93 -12.11 11.62 -10.29
CA PRO A 93 -13.08 11.20 -9.27
C PRO A 93 -13.06 9.68 -8.98
N ASP A 94 -12.59 8.88 -9.93
CA ASP A 94 -12.54 7.41 -9.90
C ASP A 94 -11.10 6.85 -9.84
N VAL A 95 -10.08 7.69 -9.76
CA VAL A 95 -8.66 7.28 -9.72
C VAL A 95 -7.87 8.12 -8.74
N ALA A 96 -7.17 7.47 -7.81
CA ALA A 96 -6.34 8.12 -6.80
C ALA A 96 -4.96 7.46 -6.68
N VAL A 97 -3.99 8.24 -6.20
CA VAL A 97 -2.67 7.74 -5.82
C VAL A 97 -2.46 8.02 -4.35
N ALA A 98 -2.09 7.00 -3.58
CA ALA A 98 -1.68 7.12 -2.20
C ALA A 98 -0.17 6.89 -2.07
N PHE A 99 0.53 7.88 -1.52
CA PHE A 99 1.93 7.79 -1.15
C PHE A 99 2.03 7.43 0.32
N LEU A 100 2.74 6.34 0.61
CA LEU A 100 2.79 5.75 1.94
C LEU A 100 4.24 5.70 2.45
N ARG A 101 4.39 5.62 3.77
CA ARG A 101 5.62 5.24 4.43
C ARG A 101 5.39 3.98 5.24
N ALA A 102 6.21 2.97 5.01
CA ALA A 102 6.14 1.68 5.68
C ALA A 102 7.29 1.50 6.69
N HIS A 103 6.99 0.85 7.79
CA HIS A 103 7.96 0.29 8.73
C HIS A 103 7.58 -1.15 9.02
N LEU A 104 8.39 -2.08 8.52
CA LEU A 104 8.24 -3.51 8.71
C LEU A 104 9.29 -4.00 9.71
N THR A 105 8.87 -4.72 10.73
CA THR A 105 9.73 -5.48 11.64
C THR A 105 9.52 -6.97 11.41
N PHE A 106 10.59 -7.76 11.40
CA PHE A 106 10.53 -9.20 11.14
C PHE A 106 11.62 -9.94 11.90
N HIS A 107 11.51 -11.26 11.99
CA HIS A 107 12.49 -12.11 12.65
C HIS A 107 13.40 -12.80 11.63
N ALA A 108 14.70 -12.78 11.88
CA ALA A 108 15.73 -13.46 11.11
C ALA A 108 16.59 -14.30 12.07
N GLY A 109 16.17 -15.54 12.31
CA GLY A 109 16.69 -16.35 13.41
C GLY A 109 16.36 -15.69 14.76
N GLU A 110 17.37 -15.52 15.62
CA GLU A 110 17.23 -14.87 16.93
C GLU A 110 17.23 -13.33 16.85
N ARG A 111 17.43 -12.75 15.67
CA ARG A 111 17.54 -11.29 15.48
C ARG A 111 16.25 -10.69 14.96
N THR A 112 15.95 -9.48 15.40
CA THR A 112 14.93 -8.63 14.77
C THR A 112 15.57 -7.81 13.64
N GLY A 113 14.98 -7.86 12.46
CA GLY A 113 15.31 -7.01 11.32
C GLY A 113 14.22 -5.96 11.10
N GLU A 114 14.61 -4.85 10.46
CA GLU A 114 13.68 -3.77 10.12
C GLU A 114 13.86 -3.31 8.67
N ILE A 115 12.76 -2.96 8.02
CA ILE A 115 12.74 -2.36 6.68
C ILE A 115 11.88 -1.11 6.73
N HIS A 116 12.46 0.02 6.32
CA HIS A 116 11.72 1.22 5.97
C HIS A 116 11.51 1.25 4.45
N ALA A 117 10.30 1.58 4.01
CA ALA A 117 9.99 1.61 2.59
C ALA A 117 8.98 2.72 2.25
N ARG A 118 8.86 3.04 0.96
CA ARG A 118 7.87 3.97 0.38
C ARG A 118 6.97 3.21 -0.60
N PRO A 119 5.86 2.63 -0.13
CA PRO A 119 4.84 2.11 -1.03
C PRO A 119 4.11 3.24 -1.74
N THR A 120 3.77 3.00 -3.01
CA THR A 120 2.81 3.79 -3.78
C THR A 120 1.68 2.88 -4.20
N MET A 121 0.45 3.25 -3.87
CA MET A 121 -0.76 2.58 -4.33
C MET A 121 -1.44 3.47 -5.37
N VAL A 122 -1.70 2.93 -6.56
CA VAL A 122 -2.69 3.46 -7.50
C VAL A 122 -3.98 2.72 -7.25
N LEU A 123 -5.05 3.46 -6.98
CA LEU A 123 -6.37 2.92 -6.71
C LEU A 123 -7.34 3.41 -7.77
N ALA A 124 -8.22 2.51 -8.20
CA ALA A 124 -9.33 2.82 -9.10
C ALA A 124 -10.64 2.37 -8.47
N LYS A 125 -11.72 3.08 -8.80
CA LYS A 125 -13.07 2.74 -8.35
C LYS A 125 -13.73 1.79 -9.35
N GLU A 126 -14.10 0.60 -8.88
CA GLU A 126 -14.86 -0.41 -9.62
C GLU A 126 -16.30 -0.39 -9.09
N GLY A 127 -17.18 0.34 -9.78
CA GLY A 127 -18.53 0.61 -9.29
C GLY A 127 -18.51 1.51 -8.05
N ALA A 128 -18.89 0.96 -6.90
CA ALA A 128 -18.87 1.69 -5.62
C ALA A 128 -17.58 1.46 -4.81
N ASP A 129 -16.83 0.41 -5.13
CA ASP A 129 -15.69 -0.04 -4.32
C ASP A 129 -14.37 0.46 -4.90
N TRP A 130 -13.45 0.86 -4.02
CA TRP A 130 -12.07 1.14 -4.41
C TRP A 130 -11.24 -0.15 -4.37
N ARG A 131 -10.36 -0.32 -5.36
CA ARG A 131 -9.39 -1.43 -5.42
C ARG A 131 -8.01 -0.89 -5.73
N ILE A 132 -6.98 -1.57 -5.24
CA ILE A 132 -5.60 -1.31 -5.64
C ILE A 132 -5.40 -1.92 -7.03
N VAL A 133 -5.08 -1.07 -8.02
CA VAL A 133 -4.77 -1.53 -9.39
C VAL A 133 -3.28 -1.65 -9.63
N VAL A 134 -2.46 -0.84 -8.94
CA VAL A 134 -1.00 -0.95 -8.94
C VAL A 134 -0.48 -0.71 -7.53
N PHE A 135 0.45 -1.54 -7.10
CA PHE A 135 1.26 -1.32 -5.91
C PHE A 135 2.73 -1.43 -6.29
N GLN A 136 3.52 -0.44 -5.91
CA GLN A 136 4.97 -0.51 -6.04
C GLN A 136 5.62 -0.06 -4.75
N ASN A 137 6.61 -0.81 -4.28
CA ASN A 137 7.28 -0.52 -3.02
C ASN A 137 8.79 -0.39 -3.20
N THR A 138 9.35 0.68 -2.67
CA THR A 138 10.78 0.97 -2.74
C THR A 138 11.36 1.01 -1.34
N LYS A 139 12.38 0.19 -1.06
CA LYS A 139 13.13 0.26 0.20
C LYS A 139 13.80 1.64 0.33
N ILE A 140 13.66 2.27 1.49
CA ILE A 140 14.42 3.47 1.83
C ILE A 140 15.81 3.02 2.24
N ALA A 141 16.82 3.43 1.48
CA ALA A 141 18.21 3.20 1.85
C ALA A 141 18.53 3.92 3.16
N ALA A 142 19.43 3.35 3.96
CA ALA A 142 20.04 4.12 5.05
C ALA A 142 20.71 5.35 4.42
N PRO A 143 20.70 6.53 5.08
CA PRO A 143 21.48 7.66 4.61
C PRO A 143 22.92 7.19 4.41
N GLU A 144 23.48 7.43 3.23
CA GLU A 144 24.93 7.28 3.07
C GLU A 144 25.58 8.15 4.13
N ALA A 145 26.48 7.57 4.94
CA ALA A 145 27.34 8.37 5.77
C ALA A 145 28.10 9.30 4.81
N ARG A 146 27.73 10.58 4.78
CA ARG A 146 28.47 11.58 4.00
C ARG A 146 29.91 11.52 4.49
N SER A 147 30.81 10.89 3.74
CA SER A 147 32.23 11.03 3.98
C SER A 147 32.56 12.50 3.75
N GLY A 148 32.93 13.21 4.81
CA GLY A 148 33.31 14.61 4.77
C GLY A 148 34.67 14.80 4.09
N ALA A 149 34.74 14.51 2.79
CA ALA A 149 35.86 14.82 1.93
C ALA A 149 35.25 15.26 0.60
N ASP A 150 34.91 16.54 0.53
CA ASP A 150 34.86 17.37 -0.69
C ASP A 150 34.29 18.75 -0.30
N LEU A 151 35.15 19.59 0.29
CA LEU A 151 35.07 21.05 0.28
C LEU A 151 36.47 21.60 0.02
#